data_AF-A0A3D1ABB2-F1
#
_entry.id   AF-A0A3D1ABB2-F1
#
_cell.length_a   1.000
_cell.length_b   1.000
_cell.length_c   1.000
_cell.angle_alpha   90.00
_cell.angle_beta   90.00
_cell.angle_gamma   90.00
#
_symmetry.space_group_name_H-M   'P 1'
#
loop_
_entity.id
_entity.type
_entity.pdbx_description
1 polymer ?
#
loop_
_entity_poly.entity_id
_entity_poly.type
_entity_poly.pdbx_seq_one_letter_code
_entity_poly.pdbx_strand_id
1 'polypeptide(L)'
;TQQLLDLTINDIRKRVNLPSIQLSEVASQEQLRIAVRKERRVELAFEGFRYFDVLRWNIAMEELNHTFTGVKLSDDPDAPNYRGSGSSASPVDENMYYQFEKRTWASHNRYFPIPQSELNINKNLKPQEGYN
;
A
#
# COMPACT_ATOMS: atom_id res chain seq x y z
N THR A 1 -16.58 20.61 8.44
CA THR A 1 -16.57 22.02 8.02
C THR A 1 -15.19 22.36 7.46
N GLN A 2 -15.03 23.45 6.71
CA GLN A 2 -13.72 23.88 6.22
C GLN A 2 -12.73 24.12 7.37
N GLN A 3 -13.18 24.83 8.42
CA GLN A 3 -12.38 25.07 9.61
C GLN A 3 -11.81 23.79 10.24
N LEU A 4 -12.59 22.69 10.26
CA LEU A 4 -12.10 21.41 10.79
C LEU A 4 -11.03 20.79 9.88
N LEU A 5 -11.15 20.92 8.55
CA LEU A 5 -10.10 20.47 7.63
C LEU A 5 -8.82 21.27 7.86
N ASP A 6 -8.95 22.59 8.00
CA ASP A 6 -7.85 23.54 8.23
C ASP A 6 -7.07 23.24 9.52
N LEU A 7 -7.77 22.85 10.59
CA LEU A 7 -7.17 22.47 11.88
C LEU A 7 -6.62 21.03 11.92
N THR A 8 -6.83 20.20 10.89
CA THR A 8 -6.46 18.78 10.89
C THR A 8 -5.57 18.42 9.70
N ILE A 9 -6.14 17.90 8.62
CA ILE A 9 -5.40 17.41 7.45
C ILE A 9 -4.66 18.54 6.73
N ASN A 10 -5.24 19.74 6.67
CA ASN A 10 -4.61 20.87 6.00
C ASN A 10 -3.45 21.48 6.80
N ASP A 11 -3.43 21.33 8.13
CA ASP A 11 -2.29 21.76 8.95
C ASP A 11 -1.02 20.98 8.57
N ILE A 12 -1.15 19.66 8.40
CA ILE A 12 -0.08 18.77 7.91
C ILE A 12 0.36 19.18 6.51
N ARG A 13 -0.60 19.39 5.59
CA ARG A 13 -0.31 19.79 4.20
C ARG A 13 0.39 21.13 4.12
N LYS A 14 -0.01 22.09 4.95
CA LYS A 14 0.58 23.43 5.01
C LYS A 14 2.04 23.40 5.46
N ARG A 15 2.41 22.50 6.39
CA ARG A 15 3.81 22.32 6.85
C ARG A 15 4.77 22.06 5.69
N VAL A 16 4.30 21.42 4.62
CA VAL A 16 5.08 21.08 3.42
C VAL A 16 4.66 21.88 2.18
N ASN A 17 3.95 23.00 2.36
CA ASN A 17 3.49 23.90 1.29
C ASN A 17 2.58 23.23 0.23
N LEU A 18 1.82 22.21 0.61
CA LEU A 18 0.81 21.63 -0.27
C LEU A 18 -0.49 22.44 -0.25
N PRO A 19 -1.24 22.50 -1.36
CA PRO A 19 -2.54 23.16 -1.41
C PRO A 19 -3.51 22.57 -0.37
N SER A 20 -4.25 23.43 0.32
CA SER A 20 -5.33 23.01 1.22
C SER A 20 -6.43 22.28 0.47
N ILE A 21 -6.98 21.25 1.10
CA ILE A 21 -8.19 20.57 0.63
C ILE A 21 -9.39 21.43 0.99
N GLN A 22 -10.21 21.70 -0.02
CA GLN A 22 -11.46 22.44 0.12
C GLN A 22 -12.61 21.48 0.41
N LEU A 23 -13.58 21.93 1.19
CA LEU A 23 -14.75 21.13 1.57
C LEU A 23 -15.54 20.62 0.35
N SER A 24 -15.52 21.36 -0.76
CA SER A 24 -16.14 20.96 -2.03
C SER A 24 -15.47 19.75 -2.69
N GLU A 25 -14.19 19.50 -2.42
CA GLU A 25 -13.44 18.35 -2.97
C GLU A 25 -13.73 17.06 -2.18
N VAL A 26 -14.18 17.20 -0.94
CA VAL A 26 -14.51 16.09 -0.01
C VAL A 26 -15.98 16.15 0.40
N ALA A 27 -16.86 16.30 -0.59
CA ALA A 27 -18.30 16.49 -0.40
C ALA A 27 -19.02 15.28 0.23
N SER A 28 -18.40 14.10 0.20
CA SER A 28 -18.91 12.88 0.82
C SER A 28 -17.95 12.31 1.86
N GLN A 29 -18.49 11.52 2.79
CA GLN A 29 -17.70 10.79 3.79
C GLN A 29 -16.65 9.89 3.13
N GLU A 30 -16.95 9.30 1.98
CA GLU A 30 -16.03 8.43 1.27
C GLU A 30 -14.87 9.21 0.66
N GLN A 31 -15.14 10.34 0.00
CA GLN A 31 -14.09 11.22 -0.53
C GLN A 31 -13.19 11.75 0.60
N LEU A 32 -13.77 12.11 1.76
CA LEU A 32 -12.99 12.52 2.92
C LEU A 32 -12.10 11.38 3.44
N ARG A 33 -12.62 10.15 3.54
CA ARG A 33 -11.81 8.98 3.94
C ARG A 33 -10.67 8.74 2.96
N ILE A 34 -10.91 8.80 1.66
CA ILE A 34 -9.87 8.64 0.64
C ILE A 34 -8.78 9.71 0.82
N ALA A 35 -9.16 10.98 1.00
CA ALA A 35 -8.22 12.07 1.24
C ALA A 35 -7.35 11.83 2.49
N VAL A 36 -7.97 11.48 3.62
CA VAL A 36 -7.26 11.18 4.87
C VAL A 36 -6.33 9.98 4.73
N ARG A 37 -6.78 8.90 4.07
CA ARG A 37 -5.96 7.69 3.84
C ARG A 37 -4.76 8.00 2.94
N LYS A 38 -4.94 8.84 1.91
CA LYS A 38 -3.87 9.27 1.02
C LYS A 38 -2.84 10.12 1.77
N GLU A 39 -3.27 11.10 2.55
CA GLU A 39 -2.37 11.94 3.33
C GLU A 39 -1.57 11.10 4.33
N ARG A 40 -2.25 10.21 5.07
CA ARG A 40 -1.59 9.30 6.03
C ARG A 40 -0.56 8.39 5.36
N ARG A 41 -0.83 7.90 4.15
CA ARG A 41 0.10 7.06 3.39
C ARG A 41 1.38 7.81 3.01
N VAL A 42 1.26 9.09 2.64
CA VAL A 42 2.40 9.91 2.23
C VAL A 42 3.18 10.40 3.45
N GLU A 43 2.48 10.93 4.45
CA GLU A 43 3.07 11.52 5.65
C GLU A 43 3.87 10.51 6.46
N LEU A 44 3.35 9.29 6.63
CA LEU A 44 3.95 8.25 7.48
C LEU A 44 4.59 7.12 6.66
N ALA A 45 5.05 7.43 5.45
CA ALA A 45 5.71 6.47 4.59
C ALA A 45 6.98 5.95 5.28
N PHE A 46 7.21 4.63 5.22
CA PHE A 46 8.35 3.95 5.84
C PHE A 46 8.41 3.97 7.39
N GLU A 47 7.32 4.34 8.06
CA GLU A 47 7.22 4.32 9.53
C GLU A 47 6.47 3.09 10.09
N GLY A 48 6.25 2.06 9.27
CA GLY A 48 5.61 0.81 9.69
C GLY A 48 4.07 0.81 9.75
N PHE A 49 3.40 1.93 9.43
CA PHE A 49 1.94 2.03 9.53
C PHE A 49 1.18 1.38 8.37
N ARG A 50 1.75 1.37 7.15
CA ARG A 50 1.00 0.99 5.93
C ARG A 50 0.39 -0.41 6.03
N TYR A 51 1.12 -1.38 6.58
CA TYR A 51 0.63 -2.76 6.72
C TYR A 51 -0.62 -2.83 7.61
N PHE A 52 -0.57 -2.26 8.81
CA PHE A 52 -1.72 -2.24 9.72
C PHE A 52 -2.88 -1.39 9.19
N ASP A 53 -2.57 -0.32 8.46
CA ASP A 53 -3.57 0.54 7.82
C ASP A 53 -4.38 -0.22 6.77
N VAL A 54 -3.76 -0.95 5.86
CA VAL A 54 -4.51 -1.72 4.84
C VAL A 54 -5.33 -2.85 5.46
N LEU A 55 -4.84 -3.47 6.54
CA LEU A 55 -5.56 -4.52 7.27
C LEU A 55 -6.80 -3.99 7.99
N ARG A 56 -6.66 -2.88 8.75
CA ARG A 56 -7.80 -2.31 9.51
C ARG A 56 -8.83 -1.65 8.60
N TRP A 57 -8.43 -1.22 7.41
CA TRP A 57 -9.34 -0.69 6.39
C TRP A 57 -9.99 -1.75 5.52
N ASN A 58 -9.60 -3.03 5.69
CA ASN A 58 -10.09 -4.16 4.90
C ASN A 58 -9.86 -4.00 3.38
N ILE A 59 -8.73 -3.38 3.00
CA ILE A 59 -8.31 -3.18 1.61
C ILE A 59 -7.04 -3.97 1.27
N ALA A 60 -6.61 -4.87 2.16
CA ALA A 60 -5.38 -5.64 1.99
C ALA A 60 -5.41 -6.53 0.73
N MET A 61 -6.56 -7.11 0.40
CA MET A 61 -6.69 -7.92 -0.82
C MET A 61 -6.50 -7.08 -2.09
N GLU A 62 -6.95 -5.82 -2.09
CA GLU A 62 -6.77 -4.91 -3.23
C GLU A 62 -5.33 -4.39 -3.30
N GLU A 63 -4.75 -4.04 -2.15
CA GLU A 63 -3.48 -3.31 -2.05
C GLU A 63 -2.25 -4.22 -1.93
N LEU A 64 -2.41 -5.49 -1.56
CA LEU A 64 -1.30 -6.44 -1.36
C LEU A 64 -1.33 -7.60 -2.36
N ASN A 65 -2.31 -7.65 -3.27
CA ASN A 65 -2.45 -8.70 -4.28
C ASN A 65 -2.26 -8.15 -5.70
N HIS A 66 -1.10 -7.53 -5.96
CA HIS A 66 -0.72 -7.04 -7.28
C HIS A 66 0.80 -7.07 -7.46
N THR A 67 1.24 -6.83 -8.70
CA THR A 67 2.66 -6.67 -9.02
C THR A 67 3.08 -5.23 -8.74
N PHE A 68 4.02 -5.06 -7.82
CA PHE A 68 4.64 -3.77 -7.55
C PHE A 68 5.58 -3.40 -8.70
N THR A 69 5.40 -2.20 -9.21
CA THR A 69 6.20 -1.66 -10.31
C THR A 69 7.18 -0.60 -9.82
N GLY A 70 8.25 -0.41 -10.59
CA GLY A 70 9.30 0.58 -10.35
C GLY A 70 9.31 1.66 -11.41
N VAL A 71 10.50 2.06 -11.83
CA VAL A 71 10.70 3.06 -12.88
C VAL A 71 10.24 2.54 -14.25
N LYS A 72 9.84 3.47 -15.11
CA LYS A 72 9.60 3.16 -16.52
C LYS A 72 10.94 2.91 -17.22
N LEU A 73 11.06 1.80 -17.92
CA LEU A 73 12.24 1.42 -18.67
C LEU A 73 12.05 1.68 -20.18
N SER A 74 13.16 1.75 -20.90
CA SER A 74 13.20 1.98 -22.34
C SER A 74 13.63 0.70 -23.09
N ASP A 75 13.16 0.57 -24.32
CA ASP A 75 13.67 -0.40 -25.31
C ASP A 75 14.85 0.15 -26.13
N ASP A 76 15.15 1.45 -26.01
CA ASP A 76 16.28 2.10 -26.66
C ASP A 76 17.60 1.71 -25.94
N PRO A 77 18.55 1.03 -26.61
CA PRO A 77 19.84 0.65 -26.03
C PRO A 77 20.70 1.82 -25.56
N ASP A 78 20.51 3.01 -26.13
CA ASP A 78 21.28 4.21 -25.78
C ASP A 78 20.65 4.98 -24.61
N ALA A 79 19.44 4.59 -24.18
CA ALA A 79 18.77 5.24 -23.07
C ALA A 79 19.33 4.81 -21.71
N PRO A 80 19.44 5.74 -20.72
CA PRO A 80 19.98 5.42 -19.40
C PRO A 80 19.14 4.42 -18.60
N ASN A 81 17.87 4.22 -18.98
CA ASN A 81 16.93 3.28 -18.40
C ASN A 81 16.62 2.12 -19.35
N TYR A 82 17.54 1.76 -20.24
CA TYR A 82 17.39 0.60 -21.12
C TYR A 82 17.15 -0.68 -20.31
N ARG A 83 16.14 -1.47 -20.69
CA ARG A 83 15.79 -2.70 -19.94
C ARG A 83 16.65 -3.91 -20.31
N GLY A 84 17.53 -3.83 -21.31
CA GLY A 84 18.20 -4.99 -21.89
C GLY A 84 17.39 -5.64 -23.02
N SER A 85 17.91 -6.71 -23.61
CA SER A 85 17.25 -7.45 -24.71
C SER A 85 17.24 -8.96 -24.50
N GLY A 86 16.31 -9.63 -25.19
CA GLY A 86 16.18 -11.09 -25.15
C GLY A 86 15.93 -11.59 -23.73
N SER A 87 16.64 -12.66 -23.35
CA SER A 87 16.56 -13.27 -22.03
C SER A 87 17.18 -12.44 -20.90
N SER A 88 17.97 -11.40 -21.23
CA SER A 88 18.54 -10.47 -20.26
C SER A 88 17.66 -9.26 -19.97
N ALA A 89 16.53 -9.12 -20.68
CA ALA A 89 15.63 -8.01 -20.49
C ALA A 89 14.96 -8.06 -19.11
N SER A 90 14.92 -6.92 -18.43
CA SER A 90 14.18 -6.77 -17.18
C SER A 90 12.68 -6.96 -17.42
N PRO A 91 11.96 -7.63 -16.50
CA PRO A 91 10.52 -7.81 -16.62
C PRO A 91 9.81 -6.45 -16.54
N VAL A 92 8.86 -6.22 -17.44
CA VAL A 92 8.06 -4.99 -17.50
C VAL A 92 6.59 -5.31 -17.66
N ASP A 93 5.73 -4.39 -17.24
CA ASP A 93 4.30 -4.42 -17.55
C ASP A 93 4.01 -3.92 -18.99
N GLU A 94 2.72 -3.88 -19.34
CA GLU A 94 2.22 -3.42 -20.64
C GLU A 94 2.59 -1.95 -20.95
N ASN A 95 2.94 -1.17 -19.94
CA ASN A 95 3.28 0.24 -20.05
C ASN A 95 4.78 0.52 -19.86
N MET A 96 5.61 -0.53 -19.91
CA MET A 96 7.08 -0.49 -19.76
C MET A 96 7.58 -0.15 -18.36
N TYR A 97 6.77 -0.31 -17.30
CA TYR A 97 7.28 -0.19 -15.93
C TYR A 97 7.92 -1.48 -15.46
N TYR A 98 9.11 -1.37 -14.86
CA TYR A 98 9.82 -2.50 -14.28
C TYR A 98 8.97 -3.22 -13.24
N GLN A 99 8.83 -4.55 -13.35
CA GLN A 99 8.13 -5.37 -12.37
C GLN A 99 9.11 -5.83 -11.29
N PHE A 100 8.98 -5.27 -10.09
CA PHE A 100 9.89 -5.55 -8.98
C PHE A 100 9.49 -6.82 -8.22
N GLU A 101 8.21 -6.93 -7.85
CA GLU A 101 7.73 -8.02 -6.99
C GLU A 101 6.26 -8.31 -7.25
N LYS A 102 5.91 -9.57 -7.49
CA LYS A 102 4.52 -10.03 -7.51
C LYS A 102 4.12 -10.48 -6.11
N ARG A 103 3.17 -9.78 -5.49
CA ARG A 103 2.64 -10.15 -4.18
C ARG A 103 1.31 -10.87 -4.28
N THR A 104 1.11 -11.81 -3.38
CA THR A 104 -0.14 -12.54 -3.19
C THR A 104 -0.61 -12.37 -1.76
N TRP A 105 -1.90 -12.11 -1.58
CA TRP A 105 -2.51 -11.99 -0.27
C TRP A 105 -3.82 -12.77 -0.21
N ALA A 106 -4.01 -13.55 0.84
CA ALA A 106 -5.22 -14.31 1.13
C ALA A 106 -5.82 -13.88 2.48
N SER A 107 -7.12 -14.11 2.65
CA SER A 107 -7.87 -13.64 3.84
C SER A 107 -7.27 -14.07 5.17
N HIS A 108 -6.65 -15.26 5.24
CA HIS A 108 -6.00 -15.75 6.46
C HIS A 108 -4.75 -14.93 6.85
N ASN A 109 -4.08 -14.28 5.89
CA ASN A 109 -2.91 -13.42 6.13
C ASN A 109 -3.23 -12.13 6.91
N ARG A 110 -4.50 -11.92 7.28
CA ARG A 110 -4.91 -10.82 8.17
C ARG A 110 -4.31 -10.94 9.56
N TYR A 111 -4.06 -12.15 10.03
CA TYR A 111 -3.51 -12.41 11.35
C TYR A 111 -2.19 -13.16 11.23
N PHE A 112 -1.28 -12.91 12.16
CA PHE A 112 -0.09 -13.74 12.25
C PHE A 112 -0.45 -15.13 12.78
N PRO A 113 0.11 -16.20 12.20
CA PRO A 113 -0.15 -17.56 12.67
C PRO A 113 0.31 -17.70 14.12
N ILE A 114 -0.47 -18.43 14.90
CA ILE A 114 -0.04 -18.86 16.23
C ILE A 114 1.13 -19.83 16.04
N PRO A 115 2.29 -19.65 16.71
CA PRO A 115 3.41 -20.54 16.55
C PRO A 115 3.05 -21.99 16.89
N GLN A 116 3.52 -22.94 16.07
CA GLN A 116 3.21 -24.36 16.25
C GLN A 116 3.65 -24.90 17.63
N SER A 117 4.73 -24.35 18.20
CA SER A 117 5.18 -24.69 19.55
C SER A 117 4.10 -24.42 20.61
N GLU A 118 3.40 -23.30 20.51
CA GLU A 118 2.36 -22.90 21.46
C GLU A 118 1.12 -23.80 21.35
N LEU A 119 0.73 -24.14 20.11
CA LEU A 119 -0.35 -25.09 19.83
C LEU A 119 -0.02 -26.50 20.37
N ASN A 120 1.25 -26.89 20.29
CA ASN A 120 1.70 -28.19 20.80
C ASN A 120 1.64 -28.26 22.32
N ILE A 121 1.96 -27.17 23.02
CA ILE A 121 1.94 -27.05 24.49
C ILE A 121 0.50 -27.03 25.00
N ASN A 122 -0.34 -26.13 24.48
CA ASN A 122 -1.71 -25.96 24.95
C ASN A 122 -2.71 -26.55 23.95
N LYS A 123 -3.17 -27.77 24.21
CA LYS A 123 -4.15 -28.48 23.36
C LYS A 123 -5.53 -27.79 23.27
N ASN A 124 -5.81 -26.81 24.12
CA ASN A 124 -7.03 -26.01 24.05
C ASN A 124 -6.89 -24.80 23.10
N LEU A 125 -5.67 -24.42 22.71
CA LEU A 125 -5.45 -23.42 21.65
C LEU A 125 -5.75 -24.05 20.30
N LYS A 126 -6.66 -23.42 19.56
CA LYS A 126 -7.01 -23.81 18.19
C LYS A 126 -6.17 -23.00 17.19
N PRO A 127 -5.71 -23.61 16.08
CA PRO A 127 -5.08 -22.86 15.01
C PRO A 127 -6.07 -21.86 14.39
N GLN A 128 -5.52 -20.79 13.81
CA GLN A 128 -6.30 -19.83 13.03
C GLN A 128 -6.68 -20.44 11.67
N GLU A 129 -7.84 -20.05 11.15
CA GLU A 129 -8.32 -20.53 9.84
C GLU A 129 -7.33 -20.19 8.72
N GLY A 130 -7.07 -21.17 7.84
CA GLY A 130 -6.16 -21.02 6.69
C GLY A 130 -4.68 -21.29 6.99
N TYR A 131 -4.33 -21.63 8.22
CA TYR A 131 -3.00 -22.10 8.61
C TYR A 131 -3.08 -23.59 9.02
N ASN A 132 -2.19 -24.41 8.46
CA ASN A 132 -2.07 -25.85 8.74
C ASN A 132 -0.87 -26.14 9.64
#